data_AF-A0A927JIN7-F1
#
_entry.id   AF-A0A927JIN7-F1
#
_cell.length_a   1.000
_cell.length_b   1.000
_cell.length_c   1.000
_cell.angle_alpha   90.00
_cell.angle_beta   90.00
_cell.angle_gamma   90.00
#
_symmetry.space_group_name_H-M   'P 1'
#
loop_
_entity.id
_entity.type
_entity.pdbx_description
1 polymer ?
#
loop_
_entity_poly.entity_id
_entity_poly.type
_entity_poly.pdbx_seq_one_letter_code
_entity_poly.pdbx_strand_id
1 'polypeptide(L)'
;MSEIMAYNDDGLRVQLRAMATRLTDIAGCVASEAEAATAVVRGTVEQAHRIADLAAMLAEAAGAIEESARRQADTLAHIRAGLAINKPVIDALTSSAQGVALISADVSVIARESQMLSFNARIEAARAGDAGRTFAVVAAEMSALTGRTKRATDDIGARASAIARDVGAADKVVAAHEALTVEQDKLLCASLVQAQRQREAVAELAIITADTADAADQTATAIGRVGANAVAVKVLARQLAKLARVPLDSTSA
;
A
#
# COMPACT_ATOMS: atom_id res chain seq x y z
N MET A 1 -24.19 -90.13 19.88
CA MET A 1 -23.49 -89.47 18.76
C MET A 1 -24.36 -88.39 18.10
N SER A 2 -25.64 -88.67 17.82
CA SER A 2 -26.63 -87.67 17.34
C SER A 2 -26.84 -86.47 18.29
N GLU A 3 -26.89 -86.69 19.61
CA GLU A 3 -27.13 -85.63 20.60
C GLU A 3 -25.93 -84.66 20.78
N ILE A 4 -24.70 -85.17 20.64
CA ILE A 4 -23.47 -84.36 20.70
C ILE A 4 -23.31 -83.52 19.42
N MET A 5 -23.71 -84.06 18.26
CA MET A 5 -23.74 -83.30 17.00
C MET A 5 -24.81 -82.20 17.01
N ALA A 6 -26.00 -82.47 17.57
CA ALA A 6 -27.05 -81.45 17.72
C ALA A 6 -26.63 -80.32 18.67
N TYR A 7 -25.95 -80.62 19.78
CA TYR A 7 -25.44 -79.63 20.72
C TYR A 7 -24.34 -78.74 20.10
N ASN A 8 -23.45 -79.34 19.29
CA ASN A 8 -22.38 -78.62 18.61
C ASN A 8 -22.92 -77.72 17.47
N ASP A 9 -24.00 -78.15 16.80
CA ASP A 9 -24.67 -77.38 15.76
C ASP A 9 -25.44 -76.16 16.33
N ASP A 10 -26.10 -76.31 17.48
CA ASP A 10 -26.80 -75.20 18.13
C ASP A 10 -25.83 -74.15 18.70
N GLY A 11 -24.68 -74.59 19.25
CA GLY A 11 -23.59 -73.71 19.68
C GLY A 11 -22.98 -72.89 18.53
N LEU A 12 -22.73 -73.53 17.38
CA LEU A 12 -22.23 -72.85 16.18
C LEU A 12 -23.24 -71.81 15.66
N ARG A 13 -24.54 -72.12 15.69
CA ARG A 13 -25.60 -71.20 15.25
C ARG A 13 -25.73 -69.98 16.15
N VAL A 14 -25.58 -70.14 17.46
CA VAL A 14 -25.52 -69.02 18.41
C VAL A 14 -24.30 -68.14 18.12
N GLN A 15 -23.13 -68.72 17.87
CA GLN A 15 -21.92 -67.98 17.50
C GLN A 15 -22.07 -67.22 16.18
N LEU A 16 -22.64 -67.86 15.14
CA LEU A 16 -22.89 -67.22 13.85
C LEU A 16 -23.88 -66.05 13.94
N ARG A 17 -24.93 -66.17 14.77
CA ARG A 17 -25.85 -65.04 15.03
C ARG A 17 -25.15 -63.91 15.77
N ALA A 18 -24.35 -64.22 16.80
CA ALA A 18 -23.59 -63.21 17.53
C ALA A 18 -22.59 -62.48 16.61
N MET A 19 -21.91 -63.21 15.72
CA MET A 19 -21.05 -62.63 14.68
C MET A 19 -21.83 -61.75 13.71
N ALA A 20 -23.00 -62.20 13.22
CA ALA A 20 -23.85 -61.43 12.32
C ALA A 20 -24.35 -60.12 12.95
N THR A 21 -24.74 -60.14 14.23
CA THR A 21 -25.11 -58.92 14.95
C THR A 21 -23.94 -57.97 15.07
N ARG A 22 -22.77 -58.46 15.52
CA ARG A 22 -21.54 -57.64 15.61
C ARG A 22 -21.14 -57.02 14.26
N LEU A 23 -21.21 -57.79 13.17
CA LEU A 23 -20.95 -57.27 11.82
C LEU A 23 -21.95 -56.20 11.38
N THR A 24 -23.23 -56.36 11.77
CA THR A 24 -24.27 -55.36 11.48
C THR A 24 -24.02 -54.05 12.23
N ASP A 25 -23.60 -54.13 13.49
CA ASP A 25 -23.28 -52.97 14.32
C ASP A 25 -22.03 -52.25 13.81
N ILE A 26 -20.95 -52.99 13.54
CA ILE A 26 -19.71 -52.44 12.95
C ILE A 26 -20.00 -51.76 11.61
N ALA A 27 -20.75 -52.41 10.72
CA ALA A 27 -21.14 -51.83 9.44
C ALA A 27 -22.01 -50.58 9.61
N GLY A 28 -22.87 -50.53 10.64
CA GLY A 28 -23.64 -49.34 10.99
C GLY A 28 -22.76 -48.18 11.44
N CYS A 29 -21.79 -48.44 12.33
CA CYS A 29 -20.82 -47.45 12.77
C CYS A 29 -19.98 -46.91 11.60
N VAL A 30 -19.41 -47.78 10.77
CA VAL A 30 -18.59 -47.37 9.62
C VAL A 30 -19.40 -46.54 8.61
N ALA A 31 -20.67 -46.89 8.37
CA ALA A 31 -21.53 -46.09 7.49
C ALA A 31 -21.80 -44.68 8.07
N SER A 32 -22.06 -44.58 9.37
CA SER A 32 -22.25 -43.29 10.04
C SER A 32 -20.97 -42.44 10.06
N GLU A 33 -19.81 -43.07 10.26
CA GLU A 33 -18.51 -42.40 10.17
C GLU A 33 -18.22 -41.90 8.75
N ALA A 34 -18.57 -42.69 7.72
CA ALA A 34 -18.44 -42.28 6.33
C ALA A 34 -19.33 -41.06 5.99
N GLU A 35 -20.56 -41.02 6.49
CA GLU A 35 -21.44 -39.86 6.34
C GLU A 35 -20.86 -38.61 7.02
N ALA A 36 -20.36 -38.75 8.26
CA ALA A 36 -19.71 -37.66 8.98
C ALA A 36 -18.45 -37.16 8.26
N ALA A 37 -17.61 -38.07 7.74
CA ALA A 37 -16.42 -37.73 6.98
C ALA A 37 -16.78 -37.02 5.66
N THR A 38 -17.86 -37.43 4.98
CA THR A 38 -18.36 -36.74 3.78
C THR A 38 -18.75 -35.29 4.08
N ALA A 39 -19.38 -35.03 5.23
CA ALA A 39 -19.72 -33.68 5.66
C ALA A 39 -18.47 -32.81 5.90
N VAL A 40 -17.42 -33.38 6.49
CA VAL A 40 -16.12 -32.70 6.66
C VAL A 40 -15.51 -32.34 5.32
N VAL A 41 -15.45 -33.29 4.37
CA VAL A 41 -14.89 -33.06 3.03
C VAL A 41 -15.66 -31.97 2.26
N ARG A 42 -16.99 -31.93 2.38
CA ARG A 42 -17.77 -30.84 1.80
C ARG A 42 -17.37 -29.48 2.41
N GLY A 43 -17.17 -29.43 3.73
CA GLY A 43 -16.68 -28.24 4.41
C GLY A 43 -15.29 -27.80 3.93
N THR A 44 -14.38 -28.74 3.65
CA THR A 44 -13.04 -28.41 3.12
C THR A 44 -13.10 -27.85 1.71
N VAL A 45 -13.98 -28.36 0.83
CA VAL A 45 -14.20 -27.81 -0.51
C VAL A 45 -14.78 -26.39 -0.45
N GLU A 46 -15.79 -26.17 0.40
CA GLU A 46 -16.37 -24.84 0.63
C GLU A 46 -15.30 -23.86 1.14
N GLN A 47 -14.40 -24.31 2.02
CA GLN A 47 -13.29 -23.49 2.52
C GLN A 47 -12.25 -23.18 1.42
N ALA A 48 -11.91 -24.16 0.57
CA ALA A 48 -11.00 -23.94 -0.56
C ALA A 48 -11.54 -22.88 -1.53
N HIS A 49 -12.84 -22.91 -1.83
CA HIS A 49 -13.49 -21.87 -2.64
C HIS A 49 -13.38 -20.48 -2.00
N ARG A 50 -13.63 -20.37 -0.68
CA ARG A 50 -13.47 -19.07 0.02
C ARG A 50 -12.04 -18.54 -0.03
N ILE A 51 -11.04 -19.42 0.05
CA ILE A 51 -9.63 -19.01 -0.08
C ILE A 51 -9.34 -18.54 -1.50
N ALA A 52 -9.87 -19.22 -2.52
CA ALA A 52 -9.72 -18.80 -3.91
C ALA A 52 -10.36 -17.41 -4.18
N ASP A 53 -11.54 -17.15 -3.62
CA ASP A 53 -12.18 -15.83 -3.70
C ASP A 53 -11.33 -14.75 -3.03
N LEU A 54 -10.79 -15.03 -1.84
CA LEU A 54 -9.89 -14.11 -1.13
C LEU A 54 -8.61 -13.84 -1.94
N ALA A 55 -8.05 -14.87 -2.57
CA ALA A 55 -6.86 -14.75 -3.41
C ALA A 55 -7.14 -13.85 -4.64
N ALA A 56 -8.33 -13.97 -5.26
CA ALA A 56 -8.74 -13.09 -6.34
C ALA A 56 -8.86 -11.62 -5.89
N MET A 57 -9.45 -11.38 -4.72
CA MET A 57 -9.51 -10.02 -4.14
C MET A 57 -8.12 -9.44 -3.85
N LEU A 58 -7.18 -10.26 -3.36
CA LEU A 58 -5.79 -9.85 -3.15
C LEU A 58 -5.07 -9.54 -4.46
N ALA A 59 -5.35 -10.29 -5.53
CA ALA A 59 -4.80 -10.01 -6.87
C ALA A 59 -5.26 -8.65 -7.40
N GLU A 60 -6.55 -8.35 -7.24
CA GLU A 60 -7.15 -7.07 -7.63
C GLU A 60 -6.54 -5.92 -6.81
N ALA A 61 -6.39 -6.10 -5.50
CA ALA A 61 -5.75 -5.11 -4.63
C ALA A 61 -4.30 -4.83 -5.05
N ALA A 62 -3.52 -5.86 -5.39
CA ALA A 62 -2.16 -5.69 -5.92
C ALA A 62 -2.15 -4.91 -7.24
N GLY A 63 -3.10 -5.20 -8.14
CA GLY A 63 -3.28 -4.44 -9.39
C GLY A 63 -3.61 -2.97 -9.15
N ALA A 64 -4.47 -2.66 -8.17
CA ALA A 64 -4.81 -1.29 -7.79
C ALA A 64 -3.61 -0.53 -7.21
N ILE A 65 -2.75 -1.22 -6.42
CA ILE A 65 -1.50 -0.64 -5.91
C ILE A 65 -0.56 -0.27 -7.07
N GLU A 66 -0.39 -1.16 -8.05
CA GLU A 66 0.46 -0.89 -9.23
C GLU A 66 -0.05 0.30 -10.06
N GLU A 67 -1.36 0.39 -10.26
CA GLU A 67 -1.94 1.52 -10.99
C GLU A 67 -1.77 2.84 -10.22
N SER A 68 -2.05 2.82 -8.91
CA SER A 68 -1.84 3.98 -8.04
C SER A 68 -0.37 4.42 -8.05
N ALA A 69 0.55 3.46 -7.97
CA ALA A 69 1.98 3.69 -8.06
C ALA A 69 2.36 4.35 -9.40
N ARG A 70 1.82 3.88 -10.53
CA ARG A 70 2.06 4.51 -11.84
C ARG A 70 1.60 5.96 -11.87
N ARG A 71 0.39 6.25 -11.39
CA ARG A 71 -0.13 7.62 -11.32
C ARG A 71 0.70 8.53 -10.39
N GLN A 72 1.17 7.98 -9.27
CA GLN A 72 2.08 8.70 -8.38
C GLN A 72 3.42 9.00 -9.05
N ALA A 73 4.00 8.06 -9.79
CA ALA A 73 5.24 8.26 -10.54
C ALA A 73 5.09 9.39 -11.57
N ASP A 74 3.98 9.42 -12.32
CA ASP A 74 3.68 10.48 -13.28
C ASP A 74 3.57 11.84 -12.56
N THR A 75 2.86 11.89 -11.43
CA THR A 75 2.70 13.12 -10.63
C THR A 75 4.05 13.63 -10.12
N LEU A 76 4.90 12.73 -9.61
CA LEU A 76 6.25 13.06 -9.16
C LEU A 76 7.13 13.61 -10.29
N ALA A 77 7.01 13.05 -11.50
CA ALA A 77 7.72 13.57 -12.67
C ALA A 77 7.29 15.01 -13.01
N HIS A 78 6.00 15.32 -12.92
CA HIS A 78 5.49 16.68 -13.13
C HIS A 78 6.00 17.65 -12.06
N ILE A 79 6.03 17.23 -10.79
CA ILE A 79 6.58 18.04 -9.69
C ILE A 79 8.05 18.34 -9.94
N ARG A 80 8.86 17.32 -10.29
CA ARG A 80 10.29 17.51 -10.60
C ARG A 80 10.52 18.47 -11.75
N ALA A 81 9.73 18.36 -12.82
CA ALA A 81 9.80 19.30 -13.94
C ALA A 81 9.51 20.74 -13.49
N GLY A 82 8.50 20.94 -12.64
CA GLY A 82 8.19 22.25 -12.07
C GLY A 82 9.31 22.81 -11.19
N LEU A 83 9.90 21.98 -10.33
CA LEU A 83 11.03 22.38 -9.47
C LEU A 83 12.26 22.78 -10.29
N ALA A 84 12.57 22.01 -11.35
CA ALA A 84 13.68 22.30 -12.26
C ALA A 84 13.52 23.64 -13.01
N ILE A 85 12.28 24.08 -13.25
CA ILE A 85 11.98 25.41 -13.82
C ILE A 85 12.07 26.50 -12.74
N ASN A 86 11.61 26.23 -11.53
CA ASN A 86 11.56 27.24 -10.45
C ASN A 86 12.95 27.64 -9.93
N LYS A 87 13.87 26.68 -9.80
CA LYS A 87 15.21 26.93 -9.26
C LYS A 87 15.98 28.05 -9.99
N PRO A 88 16.14 28.04 -11.33
CA PRO A 88 16.84 29.12 -12.03
C PRO A 88 16.13 30.47 -11.93
N VAL A 89 14.79 30.48 -11.82
CA VAL A 89 14.02 31.72 -11.62
C VAL A 89 14.31 32.33 -10.25
N ILE A 90 14.36 31.50 -9.20
CA ILE A 90 14.72 31.92 -7.84
C ILE A 90 16.16 32.46 -7.80
N ASP A 91 17.10 31.80 -8.46
CA ASP A 91 18.50 32.24 -8.51
C ASP A 91 18.63 33.58 -9.25
N ALA A 92 17.95 33.74 -10.39
CA ALA A 92 17.92 34.99 -11.15
C ALA A 92 17.29 36.15 -10.33
N LEU A 93 16.20 35.88 -9.61
CA LEU A 93 15.53 36.89 -8.80
C LEU A 93 16.37 37.31 -7.60
N THR A 94 17.10 36.36 -6.99
CA THR A 94 18.08 36.64 -5.93
C THR A 94 19.19 37.56 -6.44
N SER A 95 19.78 37.22 -7.59
CA SER A 95 20.82 38.04 -8.22
C SER A 95 20.32 39.43 -8.59
N SER A 96 19.09 39.55 -9.10
CA SER A 96 18.48 40.83 -9.45
C SER A 96 18.25 41.70 -8.21
N ALA A 97 17.70 41.13 -7.14
CA ALA A 97 17.49 41.83 -5.88
C ALA A 97 18.82 42.34 -5.26
N GLN A 98 19.88 41.52 -5.30
CA GLN A 98 21.21 41.94 -4.86
C GLN A 98 21.78 43.07 -5.74
N GLY A 99 21.61 42.99 -7.07
CA GLY A 99 22.02 44.04 -7.98
C GLY A 99 21.31 45.37 -7.72
N VAL A 100 19.99 45.34 -7.49
CA VAL A 100 19.23 46.54 -7.13
C VAL A 100 19.69 47.13 -5.79
N ALA A 101 19.98 46.29 -4.80
CA ALA A 101 20.50 46.74 -3.52
C ALA A 101 21.88 47.42 -3.65
N LEU A 102 22.77 46.88 -4.49
CA LEU A 102 24.08 47.46 -4.77
C LEU A 102 23.96 48.83 -5.46
N ILE A 103 23.16 48.92 -6.53
CA ILE A 103 22.94 50.18 -7.25
C ILE A 103 22.30 51.24 -6.32
N SER A 104 21.33 50.84 -5.50
CA SER A 104 20.71 51.73 -4.52
C SER A 104 21.74 52.27 -3.52
N ALA A 105 22.66 51.42 -3.03
CA ALA A 105 23.73 51.83 -2.14
C ALA A 105 24.66 52.86 -2.80
N ASP A 106 25.06 52.62 -4.05
CA ASP A 106 25.92 53.52 -4.83
C ASP A 106 25.25 54.88 -5.05
N VAL A 107 23.96 54.91 -5.45
CA VAL A 107 23.23 56.17 -5.62
C VAL A 107 23.05 56.90 -4.28
N SER A 108 22.88 56.16 -3.17
CA SER A 108 22.82 56.74 -1.82
C SER A 108 24.16 57.39 -1.44
N VAL A 109 25.31 56.83 -1.85
CA VAL A 109 26.65 57.47 -1.72
C VAL A 109 26.71 58.76 -2.54
N ILE A 110 26.35 58.71 -3.82
CA ILE A 110 26.35 59.87 -4.73
C ILE A 110 25.45 61.00 -4.19
N ALA A 111 24.28 60.65 -3.64
CA ALA A 111 23.36 61.61 -3.04
C ALA A 111 23.97 62.29 -1.81
N ARG A 112 24.73 61.55 -0.97
CA ARG A 112 25.44 62.13 0.19
C ARG A 112 26.57 63.07 -0.25
N GLU A 113 27.36 62.68 -1.24
CA GLU A 113 28.42 63.53 -1.79
C GLU A 113 27.85 64.81 -2.42
N SER A 114 26.79 64.67 -3.22
CA SER A 114 26.08 65.81 -3.81
C SER A 114 25.47 66.72 -2.75
N GLN A 115 24.99 66.16 -1.63
CA GLN A 115 24.50 66.93 -0.50
C GLN A 115 25.63 67.75 0.15
N MET A 116 26.82 67.17 0.34
CA MET A 116 28.01 67.91 0.81
C MET A 116 28.41 69.03 -0.16
N LEU A 117 28.42 68.77 -1.47
CA LEU A 117 28.71 69.77 -2.50
C LEU A 117 27.71 70.94 -2.48
N SER A 118 26.40 70.63 -2.44
CA SER A 118 25.36 71.66 -2.37
C SER A 118 25.44 72.49 -1.09
N PHE A 119 25.82 71.88 0.04
CA PHE A 119 26.06 72.58 1.29
C PHE A 119 27.24 73.55 1.18
N ASN A 120 28.37 73.11 0.62
CA ASN A 120 29.53 73.96 0.38
C ASN A 120 29.20 75.13 -0.56
N ALA A 121 28.44 74.87 -1.64
CA ALA A 121 27.97 75.91 -2.56
C ALA A 121 27.08 76.93 -1.85
N ARG A 122 26.24 76.48 -0.91
CA ARG A 122 25.36 77.36 -0.12
C ARG A 122 26.17 78.25 0.84
N ILE A 123 27.27 77.74 1.42
CA ILE A 123 28.20 78.53 2.22
C ILE A 123 28.87 79.61 1.35
N GLU A 124 29.38 79.24 0.19
CA GLU A 124 30.08 80.19 -0.68
C GLU A 124 29.14 81.26 -1.25
N ALA A 125 27.90 80.88 -1.57
CA ALA A 125 26.86 81.81 -1.97
C ALA A 125 26.52 82.83 -0.85
N ALA A 126 26.50 82.39 0.41
CA ALA A 126 26.34 83.30 1.55
C ALA A 126 27.54 84.24 1.72
N ARG A 127 28.75 83.74 1.44
CA ARG A 127 30.01 84.50 1.53
C ARG A 127 30.11 85.60 0.46
N ALA A 128 29.53 85.36 -0.72
CA ALA A 128 29.45 86.34 -1.81
C ALA A 128 28.40 87.45 -1.58
N GLY A 129 27.62 87.40 -0.49
CA GLY A 129 26.62 88.41 -0.15
C GLY A 129 25.53 88.55 -1.21
N ASP A 130 25.20 89.78 -1.61
CA ASP A 130 24.13 90.04 -2.58
C ASP A 130 24.39 89.44 -3.96
N ALA A 131 25.66 89.31 -4.37
CA ALA A 131 26.03 88.69 -5.64
C ALA A 131 25.75 87.16 -5.67
N GLY A 132 25.66 86.52 -4.50
CA GLY A 132 25.44 85.08 -4.37
C GLY A 132 23.97 84.67 -4.21
N ARG A 133 23.02 85.61 -4.13
CA ARG A 133 21.60 85.31 -3.81
C ARG A 133 20.97 84.26 -4.72
N THR A 134 21.19 84.35 -6.03
CA THR A 134 20.64 83.40 -7.01
C THR A 134 21.28 82.02 -6.86
N PHE A 135 22.59 81.96 -6.60
CA PHE A 135 23.31 80.71 -6.33
C PHE A 135 22.87 80.05 -5.02
N ALA A 136 22.53 80.83 -4.00
CA ALA A 136 22.02 80.31 -2.72
C ALA A 136 20.69 79.56 -2.89
N VAL A 137 19.79 80.07 -3.76
CA VAL A 137 18.52 79.41 -4.08
C VAL A 137 18.76 78.08 -4.80
N VAL A 138 19.64 78.07 -5.81
CA VAL A 138 19.99 76.83 -6.53
C VAL A 138 20.62 75.79 -5.60
N ALA A 139 21.53 76.20 -4.71
CA ALA A 139 22.17 75.30 -3.75
C ALA A 139 21.15 74.71 -2.74
N ALA A 140 20.17 75.50 -2.29
CA ALA A 140 19.10 75.02 -1.43
C ALA A 140 18.20 73.99 -2.13
N GLU A 141 17.80 74.25 -3.38
CA GLU A 141 16.98 73.32 -4.16
C GLU A 141 17.75 72.02 -4.47
N MET A 142 19.04 72.13 -4.80
CA MET A 142 19.92 70.97 -4.99
C MET A 142 20.01 70.13 -3.71
N SER A 143 20.20 70.75 -2.54
CA SER A 143 20.24 70.03 -1.26
C SER A 143 18.90 69.34 -0.93
N ALA A 144 17.77 69.96 -1.28
CA ALA A 144 16.45 69.35 -1.11
C ALA A 144 16.25 68.17 -2.07
N LEU A 145 16.73 68.28 -3.31
CA LEU A 145 16.71 67.20 -4.30
C LEU A 145 17.56 66.01 -3.86
N THR A 146 18.82 66.23 -3.42
CA THR A 146 19.68 65.15 -2.95
C THR A 146 19.11 64.45 -1.70
N GLY A 147 18.47 65.20 -0.81
CA GLY A 147 17.75 64.64 0.35
C GLY A 147 16.52 63.80 -0.03
N ARG A 148 15.83 64.14 -1.13
CA ARG A 148 14.76 63.30 -1.70
C ARG A 148 15.34 62.05 -2.38
N THR A 149 16.43 62.21 -3.16
CA THR A 149 17.12 61.09 -3.81
C THR A 149 17.60 60.07 -2.78
N LYS A 150 18.26 60.51 -1.71
CA LYS A 150 18.73 59.62 -0.63
C LYS A 150 17.58 58.80 -0.02
N ARG A 151 16.46 59.45 0.33
CA ARG A 151 15.30 58.74 0.88
C ARG A 151 14.74 57.72 -0.10
N ALA A 152 14.60 58.10 -1.37
CA ALA A 152 14.13 57.19 -2.41
C ALA A 152 15.07 55.99 -2.59
N THR A 153 16.39 56.20 -2.58
CA THR A 153 17.35 55.10 -2.68
C THR A 153 17.31 54.19 -1.47
N ASP A 154 17.23 54.75 -0.25
CA ASP A 154 17.17 53.96 0.98
C ASP A 154 15.89 53.09 0.99
N ASP A 155 14.76 53.62 0.53
CA ASP A 155 13.50 52.86 0.35
C ASP A 155 13.63 51.75 -0.71
N ILE A 156 14.29 52.02 -1.84
CA ILE A 156 14.56 51.00 -2.87
C ILE A 156 15.44 49.87 -2.30
N GLY A 157 16.48 50.21 -1.54
CA GLY A 157 17.37 49.23 -0.91
C GLY A 157 16.65 48.37 0.13
N ALA A 158 15.76 48.97 0.92
CA ALA A 158 14.90 48.26 1.86
C ALA A 158 13.95 47.27 1.13
N ARG A 159 13.34 47.69 0.02
CA ARG A 159 12.49 46.83 -0.82
C ARG A 159 13.27 45.69 -1.47
N ALA A 160 14.45 45.96 -2.01
CA ALA A 160 15.32 44.94 -2.60
C ALA A 160 15.73 43.89 -1.55
N SER A 161 16.05 44.33 -0.34
CA SER A 161 16.36 43.43 0.78
C SER A 161 15.16 42.58 1.20
N ALA A 162 13.94 43.14 1.16
CA ALA A 162 12.72 42.38 1.41
C ALA A 162 12.48 41.30 0.35
N ILE A 163 12.59 41.67 -0.93
CA ILE A 163 12.50 40.71 -2.04
C ILE A 163 13.53 39.59 -1.87
N ALA A 164 14.79 39.90 -1.57
CA ALA A 164 15.82 38.88 -1.38
C ALA A 164 15.48 37.90 -0.25
N ARG A 165 14.87 38.38 0.85
CA ARG A 165 14.40 37.50 1.93
C ARG A 165 13.25 36.60 1.48
N ASP A 166 12.27 37.16 0.78
CA ASP A 166 11.11 36.41 0.30
C ASP A 166 11.52 35.32 -0.70
N VAL A 167 12.47 35.64 -1.58
CA VAL A 167 13.07 34.67 -2.51
C VAL A 167 13.87 33.60 -1.78
N GLY A 168 14.63 33.97 -0.74
CA GLY A 168 15.30 32.99 0.10
C GLY A 168 14.34 32.06 0.86
N ALA A 169 13.13 32.54 1.20
CA ALA A 169 12.08 31.69 1.74
C ALA A 169 11.52 30.74 0.67
N ALA A 170 11.31 31.23 -0.56
CA ALA A 170 10.88 30.40 -1.69
C ALA A 170 11.90 29.30 -2.03
N ASP A 171 13.20 29.59 -1.97
CA ASP A 171 14.28 28.61 -2.20
C ASP A 171 14.22 27.47 -1.18
N LYS A 172 13.98 27.77 0.09
CA LYS A 172 13.77 26.75 1.14
C LYS A 172 12.56 25.88 0.86
N VAL A 173 11.47 26.46 0.34
CA VAL A 173 10.27 25.70 -0.04
C VAL A 173 10.58 24.76 -1.20
N VAL A 174 11.33 25.21 -2.22
CA VAL A 174 11.77 24.35 -3.32
C VAL A 174 12.63 23.20 -2.83
N ALA A 175 13.63 23.48 -1.98
CA ALA A 175 14.48 22.43 -1.40
C ALA A 175 13.68 21.42 -0.55
N ALA A 176 12.68 21.87 0.20
CA ALA A 176 11.79 20.99 0.94
C ALA A 176 10.95 20.10 0.02
N HIS A 177 10.47 20.62 -1.11
CA HIS A 177 9.75 19.83 -2.10
C HIS A 177 10.67 18.80 -2.79
N GLU A 178 11.92 19.16 -3.11
CA GLU A 178 12.90 18.22 -3.65
C GLU A 178 13.11 17.05 -2.68
N ALA A 179 13.34 17.31 -1.40
CA ALA A 179 13.47 16.28 -0.37
C ALA A 179 12.21 15.41 -0.26
N LEU A 180 11.02 16.02 -0.32
CA LEU A 180 9.75 15.30 -0.31
C LEU A 180 9.61 14.37 -1.52
N THR A 181 10.00 14.80 -2.73
CA THR A 181 9.93 13.94 -3.92
C THR A 181 10.86 12.72 -3.84
N VAL A 182 12.00 12.85 -3.16
CA VAL A 182 12.91 11.71 -2.91
C VAL A 182 12.32 10.74 -1.89
N GLU A 183 11.64 11.25 -0.87
CA GLU A 183 10.93 10.43 0.12
C GLU A 183 9.77 9.66 -0.53
N GLN A 184 8.97 10.36 -1.34
CA GLN A 184 7.87 9.74 -2.08
C GLN A 184 8.32 8.67 -3.07
N ASP A 185 9.48 8.81 -3.72
CA ASP A 185 10.06 7.73 -4.54
C ASP A 185 10.34 6.47 -3.72
N LYS A 186 10.86 6.62 -2.50
CA LYS A 186 11.14 5.45 -1.63
C LYS A 186 9.83 4.74 -1.24
N LEU A 187 8.80 5.49 -0.87
CA LEU A 187 7.48 4.96 -0.54
C LEU A 187 6.83 4.28 -1.75
N LEU A 188 6.99 4.86 -2.94
CA LEU A 188 6.53 4.29 -4.19
C LEU A 188 7.21 2.93 -4.47
N CYS A 189 8.55 2.87 -4.37
CA CYS A 189 9.30 1.63 -4.52
C CYS A 189 8.86 0.57 -3.50
N ALA A 190 8.69 0.94 -2.23
CA ALA A 190 8.21 0.02 -1.20
C ALA A 190 6.81 -0.54 -1.52
N SER A 191 5.92 0.31 -2.03
CA SER A 191 4.55 -0.08 -2.42
C SER A 191 4.55 -1.06 -3.59
N LEU A 192 5.40 -0.83 -4.60
CA LEU A 192 5.56 -1.75 -5.73
C LEU A 192 6.13 -3.11 -5.29
N VAL A 193 7.12 -3.12 -4.41
CA VAL A 193 7.66 -4.36 -3.82
C VAL A 193 6.58 -5.11 -3.04
N GLN A 194 5.71 -4.39 -2.31
CA GLN A 194 4.61 -5.00 -1.58
C GLN A 194 3.55 -5.62 -2.52
N ALA A 195 3.19 -4.93 -3.61
CA ALA A 195 2.29 -5.47 -4.63
C ALA A 195 2.85 -6.74 -5.29
N GLN A 196 4.14 -6.74 -5.59
CA GLN A 196 4.84 -7.91 -6.12
C GLN A 196 4.76 -9.10 -5.16
N ARG A 197 5.05 -8.88 -3.87
CA ARG A 197 4.94 -9.91 -2.83
C ARG A 197 3.51 -10.44 -2.68
N GLN A 198 2.51 -9.57 -2.79
CA GLN A 198 1.11 -10.00 -2.77
C GLN A 198 0.78 -10.92 -3.95
N ARG A 199 1.28 -10.62 -5.16
CA ARG A 199 1.07 -11.49 -6.33
C ARG A 199 1.72 -12.87 -6.16
N GLU A 200 2.93 -12.91 -5.62
CA GLU A 200 3.62 -14.17 -5.33
C GLU A 200 2.81 -15.01 -4.33
N ALA A 201 2.34 -14.40 -3.24
CA ALA A 201 1.50 -15.06 -2.25
C ALA A 201 0.16 -15.54 -2.84
N VAL A 202 -0.45 -14.76 -3.73
CA VAL A 202 -1.69 -15.15 -4.44
C VAL A 202 -1.45 -16.36 -5.35
N ALA A 203 -0.35 -16.38 -6.08
CA ALA A 203 0.00 -17.52 -6.94
C ALA A 203 0.21 -18.80 -6.11
N GLU A 204 0.85 -18.69 -4.95
CA GLU A 204 1.03 -19.80 -4.02
C GLU A 204 -0.32 -20.27 -3.44
N LEU A 205 -1.19 -19.35 -3.02
CA LEU A 205 -2.54 -19.67 -2.56
C LEU A 205 -3.35 -20.39 -3.64
N ALA A 206 -3.28 -19.95 -4.90
CA ALA A 206 -3.99 -20.59 -5.99
C ALA A 206 -3.58 -22.07 -6.14
N ILE A 207 -2.28 -22.37 -6.06
CA ILE A 207 -1.76 -23.75 -6.09
C ILE A 207 -2.30 -24.55 -4.90
N ILE A 208 -2.15 -24.03 -3.68
CA ILE A 208 -2.61 -24.70 -2.45
C ILE A 208 -4.11 -24.98 -2.50
N THR A 209 -4.92 -24.05 -3.01
CA THR A 209 -6.38 -24.24 -3.13
C THR A 209 -6.75 -25.32 -4.14
N ALA A 210 -6.03 -25.39 -5.26
CA ALA A 210 -6.23 -26.45 -6.26
C ALA A 210 -5.88 -27.83 -5.68
N ASP A 211 -4.71 -27.95 -5.05
CA ASP A 211 -4.28 -29.19 -4.40
C ASP A 211 -5.25 -29.63 -3.29
N THR A 212 -5.79 -28.68 -2.53
CA THR A 212 -6.79 -28.96 -1.48
C THR A 212 -8.10 -29.45 -2.08
N ALA A 213 -8.57 -28.86 -3.18
CA ALA A 213 -9.79 -29.30 -3.85
C ALA A 213 -9.64 -30.72 -4.43
N ASP A 214 -8.50 -31.00 -5.07
CA ASP A 214 -8.20 -32.33 -5.64
C ASP A 214 -8.08 -33.40 -4.54
N ALA A 215 -7.39 -33.09 -3.44
CA ALA A 215 -7.28 -33.99 -2.29
C ALA A 215 -8.64 -34.26 -1.63
N ALA A 216 -9.49 -33.24 -1.54
CA ALA A 216 -10.85 -33.37 -1.03
C ALA A 216 -11.71 -34.29 -1.92
N ASP A 217 -11.64 -34.16 -3.25
CA ASP A 217 -12.38 -35.00 -4.18
C ASP A 217 -11.93 -36.48 -4.12
N GLN A 218 -10.62 -36.72 -4.04
CA GLN A 218 -10.07 -38.06 -3.82
C GLN A 218 -10.54 -38.68 -2.50
N THR A 219 -10.58 -37.86 -1.44
CA THR A 219 -11.04 -38.28 -0.11
C THR A 219 -12.54 -38.59 -0.13
N ALA A 220 -13.37 -37.77 -0.78
CA ALA A 220 -14.80 -38.04 -0.96
C ALA A 220 -15.03 -39.39 -1.68
N THR A 221 -14.28 -39.65 -2.75
CA THR A 221 -14.35 -40.90 -3.50
C THR A 221 -13.97 -42.12 -2.63
N ALA A 222 -12.90 -42.00 -1.82
CA ALA A 222 -12.49 -43.05 -0.90
C ALA A 222 -13.54 -43.32 0.19
N ILE A 223 -14.11 -42.27 0.77
CA ILE A 223 -15.20 -42.38 1.77
C ILE A 223 -16.43 -43.04 1.16
N GLY A 224 -16.82 -42.65 -0.06
CA GLY A 224 -17.95 -43.26 -0.78
C GLY A 224 -17.76 -44.76 -0.97
N ARG A 225 -16.54 -45.22 -1.29
CA ARG A 225 -16.20 -46.65 -1.37
C ARG A 225 -16.30 -47.35 -0.01
N VAL A 226 -15.83 -46.72 1.07
CA VAL A 226 -15.93 -47.26 2.44
C VAL A 226 -17.38 -47.39 2.88
N GLY A 227 -18.20 -46.36 2.64
CA GLY A 227 -19.64 -46.39 2.92
C GLY A 227 -20.37 -47.49 2.14
N ALA A 228 -20.07 -47.65 0.85
CA ALA A 228 -20.63 -48.73 0.02
C ALA A 228 -20.24 -50.12 0.55
N ASN A 229 -18.96 -50.31 0.93
CA ASN A 229 -18.48 -51.56 1.54
C ASN A 229 -19.20 -51.85 2.87
N ALA A 230 -19.41 -50.84 3.72
CA ALA A 230 -20.14 -50.99 4.97
C ALA A 230 -21.59 -51.45 4.72
N VAL A 231 -22.29 -50.86 3.74
CA VAL A 231 -23.64 -51.31 3.34
C VAL A 231 -23.62 -52.77 2.86
N ALA A 232 -22.63 -53.15 2.04
CA ALA A 232 -22.48 -54.53 1.59
C ALA A 232 -22.27 -55.52 2.75
N VAL A 233 -21.38 -55.21 3.70
CA VAL A 233 -21.15 -56.02 4.92
C VAL A 233 -22.43 -56.14 5.73
N LYS A 234 -23.20 -55.05 5.89
CA LYS A 234 -24.50 -55.07 6.58
C LYS A 234 -25.50 -56.02 5.93
N VAL A 235 -25.55 -56.06 4.59
CA VAL A 235 -26.41 -56.99 3.84
C VAL A 235 -25.96 -58.44 4.04
N LEU A 236 -24.66 -58.71 3.91
CA LEU A 236 -24.08 -60.05 4.13
C LEU A 236 -24.31 -60.54 5.56
N ALA A 237 -24.13 -59.67 6.55
CA ALA A 237 -24.37 -59.99 7.96
C ALA A 237 -25.84 -60.36 8.21
N ARG A 238 -26.79 -59.64 7.60
CA ARG A 238 -28.22 -60.00 7.67
C ARG A 238 -28.53 -61.34 6.99
N GLN A 239 -27.87 -61.65 5.88
CA GLN A 239 -28.01 -62.96 5.22
C GLN A 239 -27.45 -64.08 6.09
N LEU A 240 -26.28 -63.87 6.70
CA LEU A 240 -25.66 -64.81 7.65
C LEU A 240 -26.59 -65.08 8.85
N ALA A 241 -27.21 -64.04 9.42
CA ALA A 241 -28.19 -64.17 10.49
C ALA A 241 -29.43 -64.98 10.07
N LYS A 242 -29.88 -64.84 8.82
CA LYS A 242 -30.99 -65.63 8.25
C LYS A 242 -30.60 -67.09 8.06
N LEU A 243 -29.42 -67.37 7.50
CA LEU A 243 -28.92 -68.73 7.30
C LEU A 243 -28.74 -69.47 8.63
N ALA A 244 -28.24 -68.79 9.67
CA ALA A 244 -28.14 -69.32 11.02
C ALA A 244 -29.50 -69.60 11.70
N ARG A 245 -30.65 -69.30 11.05
CA ARG A 245 -32.00 -69.65 11.52
C ARG A 245 -32.61 -70.87 10.83
N VAL A 246 -32.11 -71.30 9.66
CA VAL A 246 -32.70 -72.41 8.88
C VAL A 246 -32.21 -73.76 9.42
N PRO A 247 -33.09 -74.68 9.91
CA PRO A 247 -32.69 -76.03 10.35
C PRO A 247 -31.92 -76.77 9.26
N LEU A 248 -30.84 -77.45 9.61
CA LEU A 248 -30.22 -78.46 8.75
C LEU A 248 -31.13 -79.71 8.77
N ASP A 249 -32.35 -79.61 8.28
CA ASP A 249 -33.12 -80.80 7.97
C ASP A 249 -32.50 -81.42 6.72
N SER A 250 -31.84 -82.55 6.96
CA SER A 250 -31.60 -83.66 6.04
C SER A 250 -31.69 -83.30 4.55
N THR A 251 -30.53 -83.19 3.91
CA THR A 251 -30.38 -83.85 2.61
C THR A 251 -30.69 -85.33 2.85
N SER A 252 -31.95 -85.72 2.73
CA SER A 252 -32.28 -87.11 2.44
C SER A 252 -32.01 -87.31 0.96
N ALA A 253 -31.34 -88.42 0.67
CA ALA A 253 -31.34 -89.07 -0.63
C ALA A 253 -32.76 -89.29 -1.17
#